data_AF-A0A9E1UUR7-F1
#
_entry.id   AF-A0A9E1UUR7-F1
#
_cell.length_a   1.000
_cell.length_b   1.000
_cell.length_c   1.000
_cell.angle_alpha   90.00
_cell.angle_beta   90.00
_cell.angle_gamma   90.00
#
_symmetry.space_group_name_H-M   'P 1'
#
loop_
_entity.id
_entity.type
_entity.pdbx_description
1 polymer ?
#
loop_
_entity_poly.entity_id
_entity_poly.type
_entity_poly.pdbx_seq_one_letter_code
_entity_poly.pdbx_strand_id
1 'polypeptide(L)' 'MTTSHIPGRSVPVLTETDVVVCGGGPAGIAAALAARRAGRSVALLEQSGALGGMGTAGLVPAI' A
#
# COMPACT_ATOMS: atom_id res chain seq x y z
N MET A 1 -11.03 19.96 -0.34
CA MET A 1 -9.83 19.10 -0.37
C MET A 1 -9.19 19.15 1.00
N THR A 2 -9.17 18.03 1.72
CA THR A 2 -8.58 17.95 3.06
C THR A 2 -7.05 18.04 2.95
N THR A 3 -6.41 18.79 3.84
CA THR A 3 -4.96 18.95 3.89
C THR A 3 -4.41 18.43 5.21
N SER A 4 -3.28 17.72 5.15
CA SER A 4 -2.52 17.29 6.33
C SER A 4 -1.30 18.20 6.52
N HIS A 5 -1.03 18.58 7.78
CA HIS A 5 0.12 19.40 8.13
C HIS A 5 1.26 18.51 8.62
N ILE A 6 2.40 18.61 7.96
CA ILE A 6 3.66 17.95 8.34
C ILE A 6 4.72 19.04 8.58
N PRO A 7 5.85 18.74 9.24
CA PRO A 7 6.88 19.74 9.46
C PRO A 7 7.31 20.44 8.15
N GLY A 8 7.13 21.77 8.11
CA GLY A 8 7.56 22.63 7.00
C GLY A 8 6.63 22.74 5.79
N ARG A 9 5.52 22.00 5.71
CA ARG A 9 4.53 22.14 4.61
C ARG A 9 3.17 21.51 4.90
N SER A 10 2.16 21.96 4.15
CA SER A 10 0.85 21.30 4.06
C SER A 10 0.79 20.44 2.80
N VAL A 11 0.17 19.26 2.90
CA VAL A 11 -0.01 18.34 1.77
C VAL A 11 -1.48 17.98 1.57
N PRO A 12 -1.94 17.80 0.33
CA PRO A 12 -3.30 17.32 0.09
C PRO A 12 -3.41 15.86 0.55
N VAL A 13 -4.51 15.54 1.23
CA VAL A 13 -4.87 14.16 1.57
C VAL A 13 -5.45 13.50 0.32
N LEU A 14 -4.81 12.42 -0.14
CA LEU A 14 -5.27 11.67 -1.32
C LEU A 14 -6.45 10.76 -0.98
N THR A 15 -6.41 10.11 0.19
CA THR A 15 -7.43 9.19 0.66
C THR A 15 -7.36 9.04 2.18
N GLU A 16 -8.49 8.78 2.82
CA GLU A 16 -8.59 8.47 4.25
C GLU A 16 -8.98 7.00 4.38
N THR A 17 -8.17 6.23 5.12
CA THR A 17 -8.38 4.79 5.32
C THR A 17 -7.92 4.38 6.71
N ASP A 18 -8.54 3.34 7.26
CA ASP A 18 -8.17 2.78 8.56
C ASP A 18 -6.75 2.17 8.55
N VAL A 19 -6.33 1.59 7.42
CA VAL A 19 -5.03 0.92 7.26
C VAL A 19 -4.36 1.34 5.96
N VAL A 20 -3.09 1.77 6.03
CA VAL A 20 -2.24 1.99 4.86
C VAL A 20 -1.15 0.92 4.85
N VAL A 21 -1.05 0.17 3.75
CA VAL A 21 -0.01 -0.83 3.54
C VAL A 21 1.00 -0.31 2.52
N CYS A 22 2.26 -0.22 2.91
CA CYS A 22 3.36 0.22 2.06
C CYS A 22 4.14 -0.98 1.53
N GLY A 23 4.05 -1.24 0.22
CA GLY A 23 4.68 -2.34 -0.49
C GLY A 23 3.66 -3.37 -0.99
N GLY A 24 3.65 -3.61 -2.30
CA GLY A 24 2.79 -4.53 -3.03
C GLY A 24 3.41 -5.91 -3.26
N GLY A 25 4.38 -6.32 -2.45
CA GLY A 25 4.90 -7.69 -2.43
C GLY A 25 3.93 -8.69 -1.76
N PRO A 26 4.26 -9.99 -1.72
CA PRO A 26 3.39 -11.03 -1.16
C PRO A 26 2.92 -10.73 0.27
N ALA A 27 3.83 -10.24 1.12
CA ALA A 27 3.51 -9.87 2.50
C ALA A 27 2.53 -8.68 2.58
N GLY A 28 2.75 -7.63 1.77
CA GLY A 28 1.87 -6.46 1.77
C GLY A 28 0.49 -6.76 1.19
N ILE A 29 0.42 -7.56 0.12
CA ILE A 29 -0.85 -8.05 -0.42
C ILE A 29 -1.60 -8.87 0.63
N ALA A 30 -0.91 -9.80 1.32
CA ALA A 30 -1.52 -10.59 2.39
C ALA A 30 -2.02 -9.72 3.54
N ALA A 31 -1.24 -8.71 3.97
CA ALA A 31 -1.64 -7.77 5.01
C ALA A 31 -2.86 -6.93 4.61
N ALA A 32 -2.90 -6.42 3.38
CA ALA A 32 -4.02 -5.64 2.87
C ALA A 32 -5.30 -6.47 2.79
N LEU A 33 -5.20 -7.72 2.33
CA LEU A 33 -6.33 -8.66 2.29
C LEU A 33 -6.81 -9.01 3.70
N ALA A 34 -5.90 -9.26 4.64
CA ALA A 34 -6.26 -9.56 6.03
C ALA A 34 -7.02 -8.38 6.67
N ALA A 35 -6.51 -7.15 6.53
CA ALA A 35 -7.15 -5.94 7.03
C ALA A 35 -8.54 -5.72 6.39
N ARG A 36 -8.66 -5.92 5.06
CA ARG A 36 -9.95 -5.81 4.37
C ARG A 36 -10.95 -6.87 4.84
N ARG A 37 -10.51 -8.11 5.02
CA ARG A 37 -11.35 -9.20 5.56
C ARG A 37 -11.80 -8.94 7.00
N ALA A 38 -11.03 -8.15 7.77
CA ALA A 38 -11.43 -7.66 9.09
C ALA A 38 -12.37 -6.44 9.04
N GLY A 39 -12.91 -6.08 7.87
CA GLY A 39 -13.89 -5.00 7.73
C GLY A 39 -13.29 -3.59 7.72
N ARG A 40 -11.98 -3.46 7.52
CA ARG A 40 -11.30 -2.14 7.48
C ARG A 40 -11.21 -1.59 6.07
N SER A 41 -11.29 -0.27 5.95
CA SER A 41 -10.86 0.46 4.75
C SER A 41 -9.32 0.43 4.67
N VAL A 42 -8.79 0.18 3.48
CA VAL A 42 -7.35 -0.11 3.27
C VAL A 42 -6.88 0.53 1.97
N ALA A 43 -5.75 1.24 2.02
CA ALA A 43 -4.97 1.65 0.86
C ALA A 43 -3.70 0.79 0.77
N LEU A 44 -3.45 0.17 -0.38
CA LEU A 44 -2.21 -0.55 -0.69
C LEU A 44 -1.38 0.29 -1.66
N LEU A 45 -0.15 0.61 -1.28
CA LEU A 45 0.78 1.45 -2.05
C LEU A 45 1.92 0.59 -2.59
N GLU A 46 2.30 0.83 -3.84
CA GLU A 46 3.42 0.17 -4.51
C GLU A 46 4.17 1.17 -5.39
N GLN A 47 5.50 1.17 -5.30
CA GLN A 47 6.36 2.15 -5.98
C GLN A 47 6.84 1.68 -7.36
N SER A 48 6.92 0.37 -7.58
CA SER A 48 7.51 -0.25 -8.78
C SER A 48 6.57 -0.33 -9.98
N GLY A 49 5.32 0.13 -9.82
CA GLY A 49 4.30 0.11 -10.88
C GLY A 49 3.66 -1.27 -11.12
N ALA A 50 4.11 -2.32 -10.43
CA ALA A 50 3.54 -3.65 -10.50
C ALA A 50 3.49 -4.33 -9.12
N LEU A 51 2.45 -5.15 -8.90
CA LEU A 51 2.32 -5.97 -7.71
C LEU A 51 3.17 -7.25 -7.81
N GLY A 52 3.46 -7.88 -6.67
CA GLY A 52 4.15 -9.16 -6.55
C GLY A 52 5.60 -9.08 -6.05
N GLY A 53 6.12 -7.87 -5.80
CA GLY A 53 7.44 -7.67 -5.21
C GLY A 53 8.55 -8.32 -6.04
N MET A 54 9.52 -8.97 -5.38
CA MET A 54 10.64 -9.63 -6.08
C MET A 54 10.21 -10.77 -7.00
N GLY A 55 9.04 -11.39 -6.77
CA GLY A 55 8.46 -12.37 -7.71
C GLY A 55 8.25 -11.77 -9.10
N THR A 56 7.72 -10.54 -9.15
CA THR A 56 7.46 -9.83 -10.40
C THR A 56 8.66 -8.99 -10.84
N ALA A 57 9.11 -8.07 -9.98
CA ALA A 57 10.12 -7.08 -10.32
C ALA A 57 11.54 -7.69 -10.41
N GLY A 58 11.80 -8.76 -9.67
CA GLY A 58 13.07 -9.49 -9.69
C GLY A 58 13.11 -10.67 -10.65
N LEU A 59 12.00 -10.94 -11.37
CA LEU A 59 11.86 -12.10 -12.25
C LEU A 59 12.19 -13.42 -11.55
N VAL A 60 11.86 -13.53 -10.25
CA VAL A 60 12.14 -14.74 -9.47
C VAL A 60 11.22 -15.86 -9.97
N PRO A 61 11.78 -17.00 -10.44
CA PRO A 61 10.98 -18.12 -10.90
C PRO A 61 10.07 -18.65 -9.79
N ALA A 62 8.86 -19.04 -10.15
CA ALA A 62 7.93 -19.69 -9.23
C ALA A 62 8.21 -21.20 -9.05
N ILE A 63 9.31 -21.70 -9.64
CA ILE A 63 9.68 -23.12 -9.74
C ILE A 63 11.13 -23.34 -9.33
#